data_AF-A0A0N4VB12-F1
#
_entry.id   AF-A0A0N4VB12-F1
#
_cell.length_a   1.000
_cell.length_b   1.000
_cell.length_c   1.000
_cell.angle_alpha   90.00
_cell.angle_beta   90.00
_cell.angle_gamma   90.00
#
_symmetry.space_group_name_H-M   'P 1'
#
loop_
_entity.id
_entity.type
_entity.pdbx_description
1 polymer ?
#
loop_
_entity_poly.entity_id
_entity_poly.type
_entity_poly.pdbx_seq_one_letter_code
_entity_poly.pdbx_strand_id
1 'polypeptide(L)'
;MSKKCKFFGADPIEERNRKIFEPIGKYFKMAVGAISGLKNASVLGYNGNWHYQTVQMQHVDLLTFLKEHVGIKHVIDILLMDNEGAEYDSAPYFLRDGILDSNNIVVCQWTCEFHVTNEANQMKLADFIIKNAAAGKYIMTRLSTAGHIRINFFNTVDKVCLERYWRRCGRSKR
;
A
#
# COMPACT_ATOMS: atom_id res chain seq x y z
N MET A 1 13.65 25.53 3.74
CA MET A 1 13.93 24.58 2.64
C MET A 1 12.68 23.78 2.35
N SER A 2 12.13 23.88 1.14
CA SER A 2 11.06 22.98 0.68
C SER A 2 11.59 21.55 0.73
N LYS A 3 11.03 20.70 1.62
CA LYS A 3 11.36 19.27 1.61
C LYS A 3 10.79 18.71 0.31
N LYS A 4 11.65 18.38 -0.65
CA LYS A 4 11.25 17.68 -1.87
C LYS A 4 10.54 16.38 -1.46
N CYS A 5 9.29 16.22 -1.89
CA CYS A 5 8.58 14.95 -1.80
C CYS A 5 9.42 13.87 -2.51
N LYS A 6 9.52 12.69 -1.91
CA LYS A 6 10.17 11.53 -2.53
C LYS A 6 9.09 10.56 -2.98
N PHE A 7 9.19 10.09 -4.21
CA PHE A 7 8.31 9.08 -4.77
C PHE A 7 9.10 7.80 -5.03
N PHE A 8 8.49 6.66 -4.70
CA PHE A 8 9.05 5.34 -4.91
C PHE A 8 7.95 4.45 -5.48
N GLY A 9 8.18 3.87 -6.65
CA GLY A 9 7.27 2.92 -7.29
C GLY A 9 7.90 1.55 -7.36
N ALA A 10 7.13 0.51 -7.08
CA ALA A 10 7.54 -0.88 -7.29
C ALA A 10 6.50 -1.58 -8.15
N ASP A 11 6.97 -2.24 -9.21
CA ASP A 11 6.12 -3.04 -10.09
C ASP A 11 6.98 -4.10 -10.78
N PRO A 12 6.53 -5.34 -10.95
CA PRO A 12 7.29 -6.32 -11.72
C PRO A 12 7.31 -6.09 -13.24
N ILE A 13 6.34 -5.35 -13.79
CA ILE A 13 6.19 -5.03 -15.21
C ILE A 13 6.92 -3.73 -15.53
N GLU A 14 7.99 -3.87 -16.30
CA GLU A 14 8.94 -2.77 -16.50
C GLU A 14 8.40 -1.67 -17.42
N GLU A 15 7.84 -1.98 -18.59
CA GLU A 15 7.92 -0.99 -19.67
C GLU A 15 6.98 0.22 -19.54
N ARG A 16 5.78 0.05 -18.96
CA ARG A 16 4.82 1.16 -18.80
C ARG A 16 5.03 1.94 -17.51
N ASN A 17 5.07 1.23 -16.38
CA ASN A 17 5.08 1.87 -15.06
C ASN A 17 6.43 2.54 -14.78
N ARG A 18 7.54 1.98 -15.28
CA ARG A 18 8.85 2.65 -15.24
C ARG A 18 8.83 4.01 -15.94
N LYS A 19 8.26 4.10 -17.14
CA LYS A 19 8.17 5.36 -17.92
C LYS A 19 7.35 6.45 -17.20
N ILE A 20 6.41 6.06 -16.34
CA ILE A 20 5.57 6.98 -15.56
C ILE A 20 6.24 7.35 -14.22
N PHE A 21 6.91 6.40 -13.57
CA PHE A 21 7.42 6.55 -12.21
C PHE A 21 8.84 7.12 -12.12
N GLU A 22 9.74 6.77 -13.04
CA GLU A 22 11.12 7.30 -13.05
C GLU A 22 11.21 8.84 -13.18
N PRO A 23 10.36 9.52 -13.96
CA PRO A 23 10.40 10.99 -14.03
C PRO A 23 10.11 11.70 -12.71
N ILE A 24 9.38 11.06 -11.79
CA ILE A 24 8.93 11.67 -10.52
C ILE A 24 9.59 11.06 -9.29
N GLY A 25 10.37 9.98 -9.44
CA GLY A 25 10.98 9.27 -8.32
C GLY A 25 11.84 8.07 -8.73
N LYS A 26 12.01 7.12 -7.80
CA LYS A 26 12.79 5.89 -8.04
C LYS A 26 11.86 4.72 -8.30
N TYR A 27 12.11 3.99 -9.38
CA TYR A 27 11.39 2.78 -9.74
C TYR A 27 12.17 1.53 -9.33
N PHE A 28 11.45 0.51 -8.86
CA PHE A 28 11.98 -0.80 -8.50
C PHE A 28 11.23 -1.88 -9.28
N LYS A 29 11.95 -2.61 -10.12
CA LYS A 29 11.40 -3.75 -10.87
C LYS A 29 11.29 -4.98 -9.97
N MET A 30 10.24 -5.04 -9.15
CA MET A 30 10.00 -6.15 -8.22
C MET A 30 8.53 -6.22 -7.81
N ALA A 31 8.06 -7.42 -7.49
CA ALA A 31 6.77 -7.62 -6.86
C ALA A 31 6.89 -7.42 -5.34
N VAL A 32 5.99 -6.61 -4.77
CA VAL A 32 5.91 -6.39 -3.32
C VAL A 32 4.63 -7.01 -2.78
N GLY A 33 4.75 -7.85 -1.75
CA GLY A 33 3.61 -8.53 -1.13
C GLY A 33 3.78 -8.75 0.36
N ALA A 34 3.07 -9.73 0.91
CA ALA A 34 3.10 -10.03 2.34
C ALA A 34 4.25 -10.94 2.77
N ILE A 35 4.88 -11.67 1.85
CA ILE A 35 5.90 -12.68 2.16
C ILE A 35 6.93 -12.69 1.04
N SER A 36 8.21 -12.61 1.42
CA SER A 36 9.35 -12.76 0.52
C SER A 36 9.49 -14.19 -0.01
N GLY A 37 9.96 -14.33 -1.25
CA GLY A 37 10.24 -15.63 -1.86
C GLY A 37 9.79 -15.74 -3.31
N LEU A 38 10.09 -16.88 -3.92
CA LEU A 38 9.67 -17.17 -5.29
C LEU A 38 8.18 -17.52 -5.31
N LYS A 39 7.37 -16.65 -5.90
CA LYS A 39 5.91 -16.80 -5.96
C LYS A 39 5.36 -16.47 -7.34
N ASN A 40 4.15 -16.93 -7.57
CA ASN A 40 3.39 -16.61 -8.76
C ASN A 40 2.81 -15.20 -8.62
N ALA A 41 3.12 -14.33 -9.58
CA ALA A 41 2.49 -13.03 -9.75
C ALA A 41 1.60 -13.06 -10.99
N SER A 42 0.42 -12.43 -10.88
CA SER A 42 -0.39 -12.10 -12.06
C SER A 42 0.17 -10.83 -12.67
N VAL A 43 0.66 -10.90 -13.91
CA VAL A 43 1.18 -9.74 -14.63
C VAL A 43 0.45 -9.57 -15.95
N LEU A 44 0.09 -8.34 -16.28
CA LEU A 44 -0.50 -8.02 -17.57
C LEU A 44 0.55 -8.25 -18.67
N GLY A 45 0.22 -9.11 -19.64
CA GLY A 45 1.07 -9.40 -20.79
C GLY A 45 1.44 -8.14 -21.57
N TYR A 46 2.59 -8.19 -22.24
CA TYR A 46 3.09 -7.15 -23.13
C TYR A 46 3.15 -7.67 -24.59
N ASN A 47 3.28 -6.77 -25.57
CA ASN A 47 3.28 -7.06 -27.01
C ASN A 47 1.96 -7.62 -27.57
N GLY A 48 0.85 -6.89 -27.40
CA GLY A 48 -0.42 -7.17 -28.10
C GLY A 48 -1.34 -8.19 -27.43
N ASN A 49 -0.84 -8.95 -26.46
CA ASN A 49 -1.66 -9.81 -25.58
C ASN A 49 -1.96 -9.10 -24.26
N TRP A 50 -3.13 -8.44 -24.20
CA TRP A 50 -3.67 -7.78 -22.99
C TRP A 50 -4.28 -8.77 -21.98
N HIS A 51 -3.74 -9.99 -21.92
CA HIS A 51 -4.17 -11.01 -21.00
C HIS A 51 -3.18 -11.12 -19.85
N TYR A 52 -3.72 -11.27 -18.64
CA TYR A 52 -2.92 -11.57 -17.46
C TYR A 52 -2.27 -12.93 -17.60
N GLN A 53 -0.99 -13.00 -17.25
CA GLN A 53 -0.20 -14.21 -17.24
C GLN A 53 0.34 -14.42 -15.83
N THR A 54 0.28 -15.66 -15.37
CA THR A 54 0.91 -16.06 -14.12
C THR A 54 2.39 -16.28 -14.38
N VAL A 55 3.24 -15.45 -13.81
CA VAL A 55 4.69 -15.54 -13.96
C VAL A 55 5.32 -15.75 -12.59
N GLN A 56 6.22 -16.72 -12.50
CA GLN A 56 6.96 -16.94 -11.27
C GLN A 56 8.08 -15.90 -11.14
N MET A 57 8.11 -15.18 -10.02
CA MET A 57 9.11 -14.15 -9.77
C MET A 57 9.42 -14.00 -8.29
N GLN A 58 10.50 -13.28 -8.01
CA GLN A 58 10.90 -12.96 -6.66
C GLN A 58 9.97 -11.89 -6.10
N HIS A 59 9.24 -12.23 -5.04
CA HIS A 59 8.53 -11.27 -4.20
C HIS A 59 9.42 -10.82 -3.04
N VAL A 60 9.26 -9.56 -2.68
CA VAL A 60 9.83 -8.97 -1.45
C VAL A 60 8.66 -8.57 -0.56
N ASP A 61 8.73 -8.88 0.73
CA ASP A 61 7.70 -8.45 1.67
C ASP A 61 7.73 -6.92 1.84
N LEU A 62 6.57 -6.34 2.16
CA LEU A 62 6.40 -4.90 2.26
C LEU A 62 7.38 -4.25 3.25
N LEU A 63 7.68 -4.88 4.39
CA LEU A 63 8.59 -4.29 5.37
C LEU A 63 10.02 -4.22 4.83
N THR A 64 10.51 -5.33 4.26
CA THR A 64 11.82 -5.42 3.63
C THR A 64 11.95 -4.40 2.50
N PHE A 65 10.92 -4.27 1.65
CA PHE A 65 10.88 -3.25 0.61
C PHE A 65 11.04 -1.83 1.18
N LEU A 66 10.23 -1.48 2.19
CA LEU A 66 10.23 -0.14 2.76
C LEU A 66 11.55 0.20 3.47
N LYS A 67 12.15 -0.74 4.22
CA LYS A 67 13.34 -0.47 5.03
C LYS A 67 14.65 -0.65 4.26
N GLU A 68 14.77 -1.69 3.45
CA GLU A 68 16.03 -2.08 2.81
C GLU A 68 16.18 -1.47 1.41
N HIS A 69 15.10 -1.47 0.61
CA HIS A 69 15.15 -0.96 -0.76
C HIS A 69 14.90 0.55 -0.84
N VAL A 70 13.88 1.03 -0.12
CA VAL A 70 13.50 2.45 -0.11
C VAL A 70 14.27 3.24 0.95
N GLY A 71 14.55 2.62 2.11
CA GLY A 71 15.22 3.29 3.22
C GLY A 71 14.30 4.18 4.06
N ILE A 72 13.00 3.86 4.15
CA ILE A 72 12.06 4.56 5.02
C ILE A 72 12.52 4.43 6.47
N LYS A 73 12.57 5.56 7.17
CA LYS A 73 13.00 5.64 8.56
C LYS A 73 11.86 5.73 9.56
N HIS A 74 10.75 6.35 9.16
CA HIS A 74 9.63 6.56 10.07
C HIS A 74 8.31 6.75 9.34
N VAL A 75 8.12 7.85 8.58
CA VAL A 75 6.79 8.21 8.05
C VAL A 75 6.68 8.00 6.56
N ILE A 76 5.56 7.42 6.15
CA ILE A 76 5.05 7.37 4.78
C ILE A 76 3.78 8.21 4.73
N ASP A 77 3.81 9.29 3.95
CA ASP A 77 2.65 10.17 3.78
C ASP A 77 1.49 9.43 3.09
N ILE A 78 1.78 8.88 1.90
CA ILE A 78 0.79 8.21 1.07
C ILE A 78 1.40 6.89 0.58
N LEU A 79 0.69 5.79 0.83
CA LEU A 79 0.95 4.48 0.27
C LEU A 79 -0.22 4.10 -0.63
N LEU A 80 0.06 3.83 -1.90
CA LEU A 80 -0.91 3.31 -2.87
C LEU A 80 -0.56 1.85 -3.13
N MET A 81 -1.53 0.95 -2.97
CA MET A 81 -1.32 -0.48 -3.10
C MET A 81 -2.35 -1.11 -4.04
N ASP A 82 -1.80 -1.75 -5.06
CA ASP A 82 -2.46 -2.54 -6.08
C ASP A 82 -1.43 -3.63 -6.40
N ASN A 83 -1.60 -4.82 -5.81
CA ASN A 83 -0.62 -5.90 -5.89
C ASN A 83 -1.27 -7.25 -6.23
N GLU A 84 -2.35 -7.17 -7.00
CA GLU A 84 -2.97 -8.28 -7.74
C GLU A 84 -3.25 -9.51 -6.85
N GLY A 85 -3.86 -9.26 -5.68
CA GLY A 85 -4.32 -10.29 -4.73
C GLY A 85 -3.48 -10.44 -3.47
N ALA A 86 -2.26 -9.91 -3.44
CA ALA A 86 -1.41 -9.92 -2.23
C ALA A 86 -1.92 -8.93 -1.15
N GLU A 87 -2.96 -8.16 -1.41
CA GLU A 87 -3.46 -7.13 -0.50
C GLU A 87 -3.99 -7.76 0.79
N TYR A 88 -4.67 -8.90 0.67
CA TYR A 88 -5.33 -9.59 1.78
C TYR A 88 -4.35 -10.09 2.84
N ASP A 89 -3.22 -10.64 2.41
CA ASP A 89 -2.17 -11.11 3.32
C ASP A 89 -1.33 -9.94 3.86
N SER A 90 -1.33 -8.81 3.15
CA SER A 90 -0.60 -7.60 3.55
C SER A 90 -1.41 -6.75 4.54
N ALA A 91 -2.74 -6.80 4.50
CA ALA A 91 -3.61 -5.96 5.36
C ALA A 91 -3.28 -6.03 6.86
N PRO A 92 -2.99 -7.21 7.47
CA PRO A 92 -2.59 -7.29 8.88
C PRO A 92 -1.34 -6.47 9.25
N TYR A 93 -0.47 -6.15 8.29
CA TYR A 93 0.72 -5.30 8.53
C TYR A 93 0.34 -3.92 9.07
N PHE A 94 -0.85 -3.44 8.68
CA PHE A 94 -1.35 -2.12 9.03
C PHE A 94 -2.12 -2.09 10.34
N LEU A 95 -2.47 -3.23 10.94
CA LEU A 95 -3.17 -3.23 12.23
C LEU A 95 -2.33 -2.55 13.32
N ARG A 96 -3.00 -2.13 14.40
CA ARG A 96 -2.30 -1.63 15.59
C ARG A 96 -1.39 -2.72 16.13
N ASP A 97 -0.17 -2.36 16.50
CA ASP A 97 0.88 -3.28 16.94
C ASP A 97 1.28 -4.31 15.86
N GLY A 98 0.85 -4.09 14.62
CA GLY A 98 1.22 -4.89 13.45
C GLY A 98 2.68 -4.72 13.06
N ILE A 99 3.06 -5.34 11.95
CA ILE A 99 4.46 -5.39 11.49
C ILE A 99 5.04 -3.99 11.27
N LEU A 100 4.24 -3.06 10.73
CA LEU A 100 4.71 -1.69 10.48
C LEU A 100 4.93 -0.92 11.79
N ASP A 101 4.00 -1.01 12.74
CA ASP A 101 4.10 -0.35 14.05
C ASP A 101 5.29 -0.88 14.85
N SER A 102 5.42 -2.21 14.90
CA SER A 102 6.55 -2.90 15.56
C SER A 102 7.91 -2.53 14.96
N ASN A 103 7.92 -1.94 13.76
CA ASN A 103 9.13 -1.50 13.07
C ASN A 103 9.27 0.03 12.98
N ASN A 104 8.47 0.78 13.74
CA ASN A 104 8.46 2.24 13.76
C ASN A 104 8.15 2.88 12.40
N ILE A 105 7.33 2.21 11.59
CA ILE A 105 6.85 2.71 10.30
C ILE A 105 5.41 3.19 10.45
N VAL A 106 5.22 4.50 10.34
CA VAL A 106 3.92 5.16 10.36
C VAL A 106 3.47 5.42 8.93
N VAL A 107 2.30 4.90 8.56
CA VAL A 107 1.62 5.21 7.29
C VAL A 107 0.45 6.12 7.59
N CYS A 108 0.42 7.31 6.98
CA CYS A 108 -0.62 8.28 7.29
C CYS A 108 -1.86 8.16 6.41
N GLN A 109 -1.67 7.95 5.11
CA GLN A 109 -2.72 7.54 4.19
C GLN A 109 -2.29 6.24 3.50
N TRP A 110 -3.18 5.26 3.50
CA TRP A 110 -3.05 4.05 2.71
C TRP A 110 -4.29 3.90 1.84
N THR A 111 -4.12 3.78 0.54
CA THR A 111 -5.19 3.44 -0.40
C THR A 111 -4.89 2.07 -0.97
N CYS A 112 -5.87 1.17 -0.89
CA CYS A 112 -5.71 -0.20 -1.33
C CYS A 112 -6.84 -0.61 -2.29
N GLU A 113 -6.46 -1.27 -3.37
CA GLU A 113 -7.37 -1.95 -4.29
C GLU A 113 -7.39 -3.46 -3.99
N PHE A 114 -8.39 -3.92 -3.27
CA PHE A 114 -8.58 -5.33 -2.99
C PHE A 114 -9.25 -6.02 -4.19
N HIS A 115 -8.50 -6.91 -4.84
CA HIS A 115 -8.93 -7.62 -6.04
C HIS A 115 -10.07 -8.61 -5.75
N VAL A 116 -11.02 -8.75 -6.68
CA VAL A 116 -12.15 -9.70 -6.51
C VAL A 116 -11.63 -11.11 -6.36
N THR A 117 -12.21 -11.83 -5.40
CA THR A 117 -11.61 -13.03 -4.85
C THR A 117 -12.65 -13.93 -4.18
N ASN A 118 -12.18 -15.04 -3.61
CA ASN A 118 -12.97 -16.04 -2.92
C ASN A 118 -13.39 -15.60 -1.50
N GLU A 119 -14.28 -16.39 -0.89
CA GLU A 119 -14.78 -16.17 0.47
C GLU A 119 -13.66 -16.06 1.52
N ALA A 120 -12.59 -16.87 1.40
CA ALA A 120 -11.49 -16.86 2.35
C ALA A 120 -10.77 -15.50 2.42
N ASN A 121 -10.53 -14.87 1.27
CA ASN A 121 -9.93 -13.53 1.24
C ASN A 121 -10.93 -12.43 1.66
N GLN A 122 -12.22 -12.59 1.37
CA GLN A 122 -13.25 -11.70 1.91
C GLN A 122 -13.27 -11.76 3.45
N MET A 123 -13.11 -12.94 4.04
CA MET A 123 -13.00 -13.10 5.49
C MET A 123 -11.75 -12.42 6.06
N LYS A 124 -10.60 -12.50 5.38
CA LYS A 124 -9.39 -11.78 5.80
C LYS A 124 -9.61 -10.26 5.82
N LEU A 125 -10.26 -9.72 4.79
CA LEU A 125 -10.60 -8.29 4.75
C LEU A 125 -11.60 -7.91 5.85
N ALA A 126 -12.63 -8.73 6.08
CA ALA A 126 -13.60 -8.50 7.15
C ALA A 126 -12.92 -8.50 8.53
N ASP A 127 -12.05 -9.48 8.80
CA ASP A 127 -11.27 -9.57 10.04
C ASP A 127 -10.39 -8.33 10.24
N PHE A 128 -9.68 -7.90 9.19
CA PHE A 128 -8.89 -6.66 9.22
C PHE A 128 -9.76 -5.44 9.55
N ILE A 129 -10.91 -5.28 8.88
CA ILE A 129 -11.82 -4.15 9.08
C ILE A 129 -12.32 -4.10 10.52
N ILE A 130 -12.76 -5.24 11.07
CA ILE A 130 -13.27 -5.34 12.44
C ILE A 130 -12.17 -4.99 13.45
N LYS A 131 -10.97 -5.56 13.29
CA LYS A 131 -9.83 -5.28 14.17
C LYS A 131 -9.39 -3.82 14.08
N ASN A 132 -9.34 -3.25 12.88
CA ASN A 132 -9.03 -1.84 12.69
C ASN A 132 -10.07 -0.92 13.34
N ALA A 133 -11.37 -1.24 13.16
CA ALA A 133 -12.46 -0.47 13.75
C ALA A 133 -12.41 -0.50 15.28
N ALA A 134 -12.16 -1.67 15.87
CA ALA A 134 -12.00 -1.83 17.32
C ALA A 134 -10.78 -1.05 17.86
N ALA A 135 -9.68 -1.02 17.10
CA ALA A 135 -8.48 -0.28 17.47
C ALA A 135 -8.57 1.24 17.23
N GLY A 136 -9.49 1.69 16.37
CA GLY A 136 -9.63 3.08 15.96
C GLY A 136 -8.42 3.64 15.20
N LYS A 137 -7.61 2.78 14.58
CA LYS A 137 -6.32 3.17 13.98
C LYS A 137 -6.49 3.96 12.68
N TYR A 138 -7.24 3.40 11.74
CA TYR A 138 -7.55 4.06 10.49
C TYR A 138 -9.05 4.31 10.37
N ILE A 139 -9.42 5.55 10.02
CA ILE A 139 -10.75 5.82 9.48
C ILE A 139 -10.79 5.40 8.01
N MET A 140 -11.82 4.63 7.64
CA MET A 140 -12.07 4.24 6.27
C MET A 140 -12.91 5.30 5.59
N THR A 141 -12.50 5.74 4.40
CA THR A 141 -13.24 6.67 3.58
C THR A 141 -13.29 6.17 2.14
N ARG A 142 -14.31 6.59 1.40
CA ARG A 142 -14.50 6.25 -0.02
C ARG A 142 -14.34 4.76 -0.32
N LEU A 143 -15.38 4.00 -0.04
CA LEU A 143 -15.54 2.63 -0.52
C LEU A 143 -16.05 2.67 -1.96
N SER A 144 -15.33 2.05 -2.90
CA SER A 144 -15.78 1.88 -4.29
C SER A 144 -15.72 0.42 -4.68
N THR A 145 -16.82 -0.09 -5.21
CA THR A 145 -17.00 -1.49 -5.62
C THR A 145 -17.31 -1.52 -7.12
N ALA A 146 -16.28 -1.39 -7.96
CA ALA A 146 -16.41 -1.45 -9.41
C ALA A 146 -15.38 -2.45 -9.95
N GLY A 147 -15.77 -3.73 -10.00
CA GLY A 147 -14.88 -4.85 -10.36
C GLY A 147 -13.92 -5.25 -9.24
N HIS A 148 -13.39 -4.29 -8.47
CA HIS A 148 -12.55 -4.47 -7.28
C HIS A 148 -13.03 -3.55 -6.15
N ILE A 149 -12.54 -3.80 -4.92
CA ILE A 149 -12.89 -2.99 -3.74
C ILE A 149 -11.75 -2.01 -3.47
N ARG A 150 -11.98 -0.72 -3.69
CA ARG A 150 -11.02 0.33 -3.32
C ARG A 150 -11.43 1.00 -2.03
N ILE A 151 -10.48 1.13 -1.09
CA ILE A 151 -10.70 1.78 0.20
C ILE A 151 -9.54 2.74 0.49
N ASN A 152 -9.86 3.93 0.99
CA ASN A 152 -8.88 4.84 1.58
C ASN A 152 -8.88 4.71 3.10
N PHE A 153 -7.70 4.57 3.69
CA PHE A 153 -7.46 4.49 5.12
C PHE A 153 -6.65 5.70 5.55
N PHE A 154 -7.15 6.46 6.52
CA PHE A 154 -6.43 7.60 7.09
C PHE A 154 -6.13 7.36 8.56
N ASN A 155 -4.86 7.49 8.93
CA ASN A 155 -4.39 7.23 10.28
C ASN A 155 -4.87 8.32 11.25
N THR A 156 -5.63 7.92 12.26
CA THR A 156 -6.25 8.80 13.25
C THR A 156 -5.59 8.75 14.62
N VAL A 157 -4.54 7.94 14.79
CA VAL A 157 -3.89 7.71 16.08
C VAL A 157 -2.51 8.36 16.14
N ASP A 158 -1.73 8.27 15.06
CA ASP A 158 -0.38 8.81 15.02
C ASP A 158 -0.39 10.34 14.94
N LYS A 159 0.21 10.98 15.96
CA LYS A 159 0.29 12.45 16.07
C LYS A 159 0.86 13.11 14.81
N VAL A 160 1.86 12.49 14.19
CA VAL A 160 2.48 13.02 12.97
C VAL A 160 1.51 13.09 11.80
N CYS A 161 0.58 12.14 11.70
CA CYS A 161 -0.45 12.12 10.66
C CYS A 161 -1.54 13.15 10.94
N LEU A 162 -2.02 13.22 12.19
CA LEU A 162 -3.00 14.22 12.62
C LEU A 162 -2.49 15.65 12.37
N GLU A 163 -1.21 15.92 12.63
CA GLU A 163 -0.59 17.22 12.39
C GLU A 163 -0.46 17.56 10.90
N ARG A 164 -0.16 16.56 10.06
CA ARG A 164 -0.01 16.75 8.61
C ARG A 164 -1.33 17.03 7.93
N TYR A 165 -2.36 16.27 8.25
CA TYR A 165 -3.60 16.31 7.49
C TYR A 165 -4.73 17.08 8.18
N TRP A 166 -4.94 16.92 9.49
CA TRP A 166 -6.15 17.45 10.15
C TRP A 166 -5.93 18.82 10.80
N ARG A 167 -4.74 19.07 11.34
CA ARG A 167 -4.48 20.26 12.19
C ARG A 167 -4.46 21.59 11.41
N ARG A 168 -4.45 21.58 10.07
CA ARG A 168 -4.57 22.78 9.24
C ARG A 168 -6.01 23.25 9.01
N CYS A 169 -7.04 22.46 9.33
CA CYS A 169 -8.44 22.87 9.17
C CYS A 169 -8.93 23.89 10.22
N GLY A 170 -8.17 24.12 11.29
CA GLY A 170 -8.54 25.07 12.37
C GLY A 170 -7.90 26.45 12.30
N ARG A 171 -7.05 26.74 11.30
CA ARG A 171 -6.46 28.08 11.09
C ARG A 171 -7.15 28.81 9.95
N SER A 172 -8.47 28.95 10.06
CA SER A 172 -9.11 30.15 9.50
C SER A 172 -8.56 31.33 10.30
N LYS A 173 -7.89 32.26 9.62
CA LYS A 173 -7.38 33.50 10.23
C LYS A 173 -8.57 34.21 10.91
N ARG A 174 -8.57 34.24 12.24
CA ARG A 174 -9.18 35.35 12.97
C ARG A 174 -8.16 36.48 13.02
#